data_AF-A0A359BLI5-F1
#
_entry.id   AF-A0A359BLI5-F1
#
_cell.length_a   1.000
_cell.length_b   1.000
_cell.length_c   1.000
_cell.angle_alpha   90.00
_cell.angle_beta   90.00
_cell.angle_gamma   90.00
#
_symmetry.space_group_name_H-M   'P 1'
#
loop_
_entity.id
_entity.type
_entity.pdbx_description
1 polymer ?
#
loop_
_entity_poly.entity_id
_entity_poly.type
_entity_poly.pdbx_seq_one_letter_code
_entity_poly.pdbx_strand_id
1 'polypeptide(L)'
;MTKKLELYRCSICGNLVQVMIEGEGELVCCGEPMKLITPQNSEVDEQLLEKHTPIIKVDPIMTKVVVPEHPMVNTHYIEFLQTVSNDKDEVCTKFLYPGSEAVMRVETTNKNIKAHSYCNIHGLYVSEQDCGCGTCSM
;
A
#
# COMPACT_ATOMS: atom_id res chain seq x y z
N MET A 1 9.86 3.11 -19.24
CA MET A 1 8.99 1.94 -19.05
C MET A 1 8.42 1.93 -17.64
N THR A 2 7.10 1.89 -17.54
CA THR A 2 6.36 1.69 -16.28
C THR A 2 6.38 0.21 -15.88
N LYS A 3 6.14 -0.12 -14.61
CA LYS A 3 5.98 -1.52 -14.16
C LYS A 3 4.63 -1.76 -13.50
N LYS A 4 4.11 -2.97 -13.62
CA LYS A 4 2.87 -3.42 -12.96
C LYS A 4 2.87 -3.06 -11.46
N LEU A 5 1.77 -2.45 -11.01
CA LEU A 5 1.49 -1.95 -9.66
C LEU A 5 2.23 -0.71 -9.18
N GLU A 6 3.12 -0.11 -10.00
CA GLU A 6 3.70 1.19 -9.66
C GLU A 6 2.62 2.27 -9.52
N LEU A 7 2.80 3.14 -8.54
CA LEU A 7 1.93 4.29 -8.30
C LEU A 7 2.59 5.55 -8.83
N TYR A 8 1.85 6.37 -9.56
CA TYR A 8 2.32 7.65 -10.09
C TYR A 8 1.39 8.78 -9.67
N ARG A 9 1.95 9.90 -9.17
CA ARG A 9 1.18 11.08 -8.75
C ARG A 9 1.56 12.32 -9.56
N CYS A 10 0.55 13.03 -10.05
CA CYS A 10 0.74 14.36 -10.60
C CYS A 10 1.01 15.37 -9.48
N SER A 11 2.09 16.15 -9.58
CA SER A 11 2.43 17.16 -8.56
C SER A 11 1.55 18.41 -8.64
N ILE A 12 0.79 18.59 -9.73
CA ILE A 12 -0.04 19.78 -9.96
C ILE A 12 -1.48 19.54 -9.51
N CYS A 13 -2.17 18.56 -10.11
CA CYS A 13 -3.59 18.30 -9.81
C CYS A 13 -3.81 17.22 -8.74
N GLY A 14 -2.76 16.53 -8.31
CA GLY A 14 -2.84 15.49 -7.29
C GLY A 14 -3.34 14.13 -7.77
N ASN A 15 -3.70 13.97 -9.06
CA ASN A 15 -4.11 12.69 -9.62
C ASN A 15 -3.11 11.58 -9.28
N LEU A 16 -3.60 10.48 -8.72
CA LEU A 16 -2.84 9.28 -8.40
C LEU A 16 -3.36 8.12 -9.26
N VAL A 17 -2.46 7.42 -9.93
CA VAL A 17 -2.79 6.29 -10.81
C VAL A 17 -1.92 5.08 -10.45
N GLN A 18 -2.47 3.89 -10.63
CA GLN A 18 -1.74 2.62 -10.54
C GLN A 18 -1.59 2.00 -11.92
N VAL A 19 -0.40 1.51 -12.23
CA VAL A 19 -0.13 0.81 -13.49
C VAL A 19 -0.72 -0.59 -13.43
N MET A 20 -1.76 -0.86 -14.22
CA MET A 20 -2.40 -2.18 -14.29
C MET A 20 -1.63 -3.13 -15.22
N ILE A 21 -1.16 -2.62 -16.36
CA ILE A 21 -0.36 -3.30 -17.37
C ILE A 21 0.78 -2.36 -17.75
N GLU A 22 1.99 -2.89 -17.81
CA GLU A 22 3.21 -2.12 -18.11
C GLU A 22 3.28 -1.66 -19.58
N GLY A 23 4.06 -0.62 -19.81
CA GLY A 23 4.30 -0.07 -21.13
C GLY A 23 5.49 0.89 -21.18
N GLU A 24 5.96 1.16 -22.39
CA GLU A 24 7.19 1.94 -22.62
C GLU A 24 7.04 3.44 -22.37
N GLY A 25 5.85 3.99 -22.63
CA GLY A 25 5.58 5.43 -22.57
C GLY A 25 5.74 6.05 -21.17
N GLU A 26 6.03 7.35 -21.14
CA GLU A 26 6.05 8.15 -19.91
C GLU A 26 4.64 8.63 -19.55
N LEU A 27 4.26 8.48 -18.27
CA LEU A 27 2.98 8.99 -17.78
C LEU A 27 3.07 10.51 -17.59
N VAL A 28 2.25 11.26 -18.33
CA VAL A 28 2.20 12.72 -18.27
C VAL A 28 0.83 13.18 -17.80
N CYS A 29 0.81 14.13 -16.88
CA CYS A 29 -0.43 14.77 -16.40
C CYS A 29 -0.16 16.26 -16.15
N CYS A 30 -1.07 17.13 -16.60
CA CYS A 30 -0.90 18.59 -16.54
C CYS A 30 0.35 19.12 -17.27
N GLY A 31 0.78 18.43 -18.34
CA GLY A 31 1.92 18.85 -19.16
C GLY A 31 3.30 18.47 -18.61
N GLU A 32 3.35 17.77 -17.48
CA GLU A 32 4.60 17.34 -16.85
C GLU A 32 4.61 15.82 -16.57
N PRO A 33 5.80 15.18 -16.54
CA PRO A 33 5.95 13.80 -16.09
C PRO A 33 5.38 13.60 -14.68
N MET A 34 4.58 12.55 -14.50
CA MET A 34 4.09 12.15 -13.18
C MET A 34 5.23 11.58 -12.34
N LYS A 35 5.19 11.81 -11.02
CA LYS A 35 6.21 11.29 -10.10
C LYS A 35 5.87 9.85 -9.69
N LEU A 36 6.83 8.94 -9.84
CA LEU A 36 6.76 7.62 -9.23
C LEU A 36 6.71 7.76 -7.70
N ILE A 37 5.76 7.08 -7.08
CA ILE A 37 5.64 6.98 -5.63
C ILE A 37 6.32 5.70 -5.17
N THR A 38 7.37 5.85 -4.36
CA THR A 38 8.02 4.74 -3.66
C THR A 38 7.53 4.65 -2.22
N PRO A 39 7.53 3.45 -1.62
CA PRO A 39 7.27 3.32 -0.19
C PRO A 39 8.23 4.16 0.64
N GLN A 40 7.75 4.68 1.76
CA GLN A 40 8.60 5.26 2.79
C GLN A 40 9.52 4.18 3.37
N ASN A 41 10.74 4.58 3.76
CA ASN A 41 11.77 3.69 4.26
C ASN A 41 12.01 3.90 5.78
N SER A 42 12.97 3.17 6.36
CA SER A 42 13.32 3.26 7.78
C SER A 42 14.01 4.56 8.19
N GLU A 43 14.25 5.49 7.27
CA GLU A 43 14.89 6.79 7.55
C GLU A 43 13.87 7.85 7.97
N VAL A 44 12.57 7.58 7.83
CA VAL A 44 11.50 8.46 8.31
C VAL A 44 11.30 8.32 9.82
N ASP A 45 10.69 9.34 10.42
CA ASP A 45 10.39 9.37 11.86
C ASP A 45 9.63 8.11 12.32
N GLU A 46 10.04 7.55 13.47
CA GLU A 46 9.47 6.32 14.02
C GLU A 46 7.96 6.42 14.26
N GLN A 47 7.45 7.60 14.64
CA GLN A 47 6.00 7.79 14.81
C GLN A 47 5.27 7.74 13.48
N LEU A 48 5.91 8.13 12.38
CA LEU A 48 5.33 7.96 11.05
C LEU A 48 5.32 6.46 10.68
N LEU A 49 6.39 5.72 10.95
CA LEU A 49 6.41 4.28 10.70
C LEU A 49 5.31 3.55 11.47
N GLU A 50 5.18 3.83 12.78
CA GLU A 50 4.17 3.22 13.64
C GLU A 50 2.75 3.54 13.17
N LYS A 51 2.48 4.80 12.78
CA LYS A 51 1.14 5.25 12.41
C LYS A 51 0.73 4.89 11.00
N HIS A 52 1.63 4.45 10.13
CA HIS A 52 1.29 4.23 8.72
C HIS A 52 1.56 2.81 8.25
N THR A 53 2.53 2.11 8.83
CA THR A 53 2.89 0.76 8.39
C THR A 53 1.72 -0.20 8.64
N PRO A 54 1.18 -0.85 7.60
CA PRO A 54 0.07 -1.76 7.79
C PRO A 54 0.49 -3.00 8.57
N ILE A 55 -0.39 -3.49 9.44
CA ILE A 55 -0.19 -4.73 10.19
C ILE A 55 -1.05 -5.82 9.56
N ILE A 56 -0.41 -6.92 9.18
CA ILE A 56 -1.06 -8.09 8.60
C ILE A 56 -1.37 -9.09 9.71
N LYS A 57 -2.62 -9.53 9.79
CA LYS A 57 -3.09 -10.57 10.72
C LYS A 57 -3.80 -11.65 9.93
N VAL A 58 -3.13 -12.79 9.76
CA VAL A 58 -3.71 -13.96 9.07
C VAL A 58 -4.34 -14.90 10.10
N ASP A 59 -5.60 -15.25 9.91
CA ASP A 59 -6.30 -16.29 10.65
C ASP A 59 -6.68 -17.47 9.71
N PRO A 60 -7.24 -18.58 10.25
CA PRO A 60 -7.56 -19.75 9.43
C PRO A 60 -8.63 -19.54 8.34
N ILE A 61 -9.33 -18.41 8.34
CA ILE A 61 -10.46 -18.14 7.43
C ILE A 61 -10.14 -16.95 6.53
N MET A 62 -9.45 -15.95 7.04
CA MET A 62 -9.22 -14.69 6.34
C MET A 62 -7.97 -13.97 6.81
N THR A 63 -7.59 -12.96 6.02
CA THR A 63 -6.54 -12.01 6.37
C THR A 63 -7.15 -10.66 6.71
N LYS A 64 -6.73 -10.08 7.83
CA LYS A 64 -7.06 -8.72 8.24
C LYS A 64 -5.83 -7.83 8.14
N VAL A 65 -5.93 -6.72 7.40
CA VAL A 65 -4.91 -5.66 7.34
C VAL A 65 -5.42 -4.45 8.10
N VAL A 66 -4.61 -3.89 9.00
CA VAL A 66 -5.01 -2.76 9.86
C VAL A 66 -3.92 -1.70 9.96
N VAL A 67 -4.32 -0.42 10.10
CA VAL A 67 -3.43 0.70 10.44
C VAL A 67 -4.05 1.46 11.64
N PRO A 68 -3.88 0.95 12.86
CA PRO A 68 -4.74 1.34 14.00
C PRO A 68 -4.47 2.74 14.52
N GLU A 69 -3.22 3.22 14.49
CA GLU A 69 -2.82 4.50 15.09
C GLU A 69 -2.96 5.70 14.15
N HIS A 70 -3.38 5.48 12.90
CA HIS A 70 -3.49 6.56 11.91
C HIS A 70 -4.75 7.42 12.15
N PRO A 71 -4.67 8.75 12.10
CA PRO A 71 -5.84 9.62 12.10
C PRO A 71 -6.76 9.33 10.90
N MET A 72 -8.07 9.25 11.09
CA MET A 72 -9.03 9.10 9.99
C MET A 72 -9.96 10.31 9.97
N VAL A 73 -9.40 11.49 9.72
CA VAL A 73 -10.12 12.78 9.72
C VAL A 73 -10.15 13.40 8.33
N ASN A 74 -11.03 14.38 8.10
CA ASN A 74 -11.30 14.94 6.77
C ASN A 74 -10.04 15.43 6.01
N THR A 75 -9.05 15.94 6.73
CA THR A 75 -7.82 16.47 6.15
C THR A 75 -6.66 15.47 6.16
N HIS A 76 -6.76 14.37 6.90
CA HIS A 76 -5.67 13.43 7.10
C HIS A 76 -6.23 12.03 7.36
N TYR A 77 -6.12 11.14 6.38
CA TYR A 77 -6.65 9.78 6.44
C TYR A 77 -5.90 8.84 5.49
N ILE A 78 -6.01 7.53 5.75
CA ILE A 78 -5.60 6.50 4.79
C ILE A 78 -6.65 6.45 3.68
N GLU A 79 -6.25 6.67 2.43
CA GLU A 79 -7.15 6.66 1.27
C GLU A 79 -7.46 5.25 0.79
N PHE A 80 -6.47 4.35 0.88
CA PHE A 80 -6.67 2.94 0.58
C PHE A 80 -5.71 2.03 1.35
N LEU A 81 -6.19 0.80 1.54
CA LEU A 81 -5.36 -0.36 1.86
C LEU A 81 -5.36 -1.29 0.66
N GLN A 82 -4.22 -1.93 0.40
CA GLN A 82 -4.09 -2.90 -0.68
C GLN A 82 -3.27 -4.10 -0.23
N THR A 83 -3.70 -5.31 -0.59
CA THR A 83 -2.87 -6.52 -0.50
C THR A 83 -2.44 -6.94 -1.88
N VAL A 84 -1.19 -7.40 -1.98
CA VAL A 84 -0.58 -7.87 -3.23
C VAL A 84 0.05 -9.24 -2.95
N SER A 85 -0.30 -10.25 -3.74
CA SER A 85 0.40 -11.55 -3.70
C SER A 85 1.85 -11.42 -4.17
N ASN A 86 2.73 -12.31 -3.75
CA ASN A 86 4.16 -12.24 -4.13
C ASN A 86 4.41 -12.30 -5.65
N ASP A 87 3.58 -13.05 -6.39
CA ASP A 87 3.60 -13.13 -7.87
C ASP A 87 2.94 -11.92 -8.56
N LYS A 88 2.27 -11.04 -7.78
CA LYS A 88 1.53 -9.87 -8.24
C LYS A 88 0.33 -10.18 -9.13
N ASP A 89 -0.22 -11.38 -9.07
CA ASP A 89 -1.40 -11.77 -9.86
C ASP A 89 -2.73 -11.57 -9.11
N GLU A 90 -2.69 -11.53 -7.78
CA GLU A 90 -3.84 -11.20 -6.94
C GLU A 90 -3.61 -9.87 -6.22
N VAL A 91 -4.54 -8.94 -6.44
CA VAL A 91 -4.54 -7.63 -5.81
C VAL A 91 -5.93 -7.35 -5.26
N CYS A 92 -6.03 -7.02 -3.97
CA CYS A 92 -7.28 -6.57 -3.36
C CYS A 92 -7.08 -5.18 -2.81
N THR A 93 -7.89 -4.23 -3.26
CA THR A 93 -7.84 -2.83 -2.81
C THR A 93 -9.13 -2.50 -2.07
N LYS A 94 -9.02 -1.93 -0.88
CA LYS A 94 -10.13 -1.30 -0.17
C LYS A 94 -9.87 0.19 -0.05
N PHE A 95 -10.71 0.98 -0.72
CA PHE A 95 -10.77 2.42 -0.52
C PHE A 95 -11.44 2.74 0.81
N LEU A 96 -10.94 3.78 1.46
CA LEU A 96 -11.37 4.25 2.77
C LEU A 96 -11.74 5.73 2.67
N TYR A 97 -12.43 6.22 3.70
CA TYR A 97 -12.89 7.60 3.77
C TYR A 97 -12.73 8.13 5.19
N PRO A 98 -12.69 9.46 5.39
CA PRO A 98 -12.64 10.06 6.72
C PRO A 98 -13.73 9.52 7.66
N GLY A 99 -13.36 9.24 8.91
CA GLY A 99 -14.22 8.67 9.93
C GLY A 99 -14.37 7.14 9.89
N SER A 100 -13.89 6.46 8.84
CA SER A 100 -13.87 4.99 8.79
C SER A 100 -12.69 4.41 9.56
N GLU A 101 -12.82 3.15 10.03
CA GLU A 101 -11.67 2.40 10.52
C GLU A 101 -10.73 2.03 9.36
N ALA A 102 -9.42 2.23 9.56
CA ALA A 102 -8.38 1.83 8.60
C ALA A 102 -8.14 0.31 8.65
N VAL A 103 -9.13 -0.46 8.19
CA VAL A 103 -9.17 -1.92 8.26
C VAL A 103 -9.66 -2.50 6.93
N MET A 104 -8.96 -3.52 6.42
CA MET A 104 -9.37 -4.35 5.29
C MET A 104 -9.45 -5.82 5.69
N ARG A 105 -10.40 -6.54 5.12
CA ARG A 105 -10.57 -7.99 5.26
C ARG A 105 -10.50 -8.62 3.87
N VAL A 106 -9.71 -9.67 3.72
CA VAL A 106 -9.53 -10.40 2.46
C VAL A 106 -9.75 -11.88 2.73
N GLU A 107 -10.57 -12.53 1.90
CA GLU A 107 -10.87 -13.96 1.97
C GLU A 107 -9.70 -14.80 1.43
N THR A 108 -8.54 -14.65 2.06
CA THR A 108 -7.34 -15.41 1.78
C THR A 108 -6.64 -15.78 3.06
N THR A 109 -6.11 -16.99 3.10
CA THR A 109 -5.22 -17.48 4.16
C THR A 109 -3.76 -17.50 3.70
N ASN A 110 -3.48 -16.94 2.51
CA ASN A 110 -2.12 -16.86 1.98
C ASN A 110 -1.28 -15.95 2.87
N LYS A 111 -0.21 -16.51 3.43
CA LYS A 111 0.72 -15.78 4.30
C LYS A 111 1.71 -14.94 3.51
N ASN A 112 1.94 -15.27 2.23
CA ASN A 112 2.94 -14.65 1.38
C ASN A 112 2.34 -13.45 0.63
N ILE A 113 2.02 -12.41 1.40
CA ILE A 113 1.39 -11.19 0.90
C ILE A 113 2.13 -9.94 1.39
N LYS A 114 2.12 -8.92 0.54
CA LYS A 114 2.49 -7.55 0.92
C LYS A 114 1.24 -6.76 1.20
N ALA A 115 1.26 -5.94 2.24
CA ALA A 115 0.22 -4.97 2.53
C ALA A 115 0.73 -3.56 2.28
N HIS A 116 -0.07 -2.76 1.61
CA HIS A 116 0.18 -1.35 1.33
C HIS A 116 -0.87 -0.51 2.05
N SER A 117 -0.44 0.62 2.60
CA SER A 117 -1.32 1.70 3.04
C SER A 117 -0.90 2.99 2.33
N TYR A 118 -1.88 3.81 1.95
CA TYR A 118 -1.63 5.11 1.34
C TYR A 118 -2.31 6.22 2.11
N CYS A 119 -1.52 7.09 2.72
CA CYS A 119 -1.99 8.30 3.38
C CYS A 119 -2.01 9.47 2.39
N ASN A 120 -3.09 10.26 2.42
CA ASN A 120 -3.25 11.42 1.54
C ASN A 120 -2.12 12.47 1.69
N ILE A 121 -1.50 12.53 2.88
CA ILE A 121 -0.40 13.44 3.23
C ILE A 121 0.97 12.73 3.15
N HIS A 122 1.13 11.59 3.82
CA HIS A 122 2.45 10.96 4.02
C HIS A 122 2.82 9.91 2.96
N GLY A 123 1.90 9.59 2.06
CA GLY A 123 2.16 8.70 0.93
C GLY A 123 2.10 7.22 1.29
N LEU A 124 2.92 6.43 0.60
CA LEU A 124 2.85 4.96 0.59
C LEU A 124 3.71 4.35 1.69
N TYR A 125 3.13 3.42 2.47
CA TYR A 125 3.86 2.57 3.39
C TYR A 125 3.54 1.10 3.08
N VAL A 126 4.49 0.22 3.36
CA VAL A 126 4.37 -1.20 3.06
C VAL A 126 4.84 -2.06 4.22
N SER A 127 4.24 -3.23 4.36
CA SER A 127 4.75 -4.32 5.18
C SER A 127 4.60 -5.63 4.42
N GLU A 128 5.38 -6.62 4.82
CA GLU A 128 5.29 -7.96 4.28
C GLU A 128 5.22 -8.97 5.41
N GLN A 129 4.41 -10.01 5.20
CA GLN A 129 4.39 -11.16 6.08
C GLN A 129 5.18 -12.27 5.37
N ASP A 130 6.41 -12.48 5.82
CA ASP A 130 7.17 -13.65 5.39
C ASP A 130 6.79 -14.84 6.27
N CYS A 131 6.37 -15.93 5.65
CA CYS A 131 6.27 -17.20 6.34
C CYS A 131 7.69 -17.69 6.61
N GLY A 132 8.27 -17.28 7.75
CA GLY A 132 9.62 -17.66 8.16
C GLY A 132 9.78 -19.17 8.28
N CYS A 133 10.14 -19.83 7.17
CA CYS A 133 10.78 -21.14 7.21
C CYS A 133 12.29 -20.95 7.45
N GLY A 134 12.63 -20.37 8.61
CA GLY A 134 14.00 -20.34 9.13
C GLY A 134 14.51 -21.70 9.61
N THR A 135 13.88 -22.81 9.20
CA THR A 135 14.37 -24.18 9.41
C THR A 135 14.81 -24.86 8.12
N CYS A 136 14.91 -24.13 6.99
CA CYS A 136 15.59 -24.62 5.80
C CYS A 136 16.86 -23.79 5.53
N SER A 137 17.99 -24.38 5.94
CA SER A 137 19.38 -24.09 5.51
C SER A 137 20.17 -23.03 6.29
N MET A 138 20.62 -23.38 7.49
CA MET A 138 22.02 -23.79 7.74
C MET A 138 22.12 -24.64 8.99
#